data_AF-K0VIZ3-F1
#
_entry.id   AF-K0VIZ3-F1
#
_cell.length_a   1.000
_cell.length_b   1.000
_cell.length_c   1.000
_cell.angle_alpha   90.00
_cell.angle_beta   90.00
_cell.angle_gamma   90.00
#
_symmetry.space_group_name_H-M   'P 1'
#
loop_
_entity.id
_entity.type
_entity.pdbx_description
1 polymer ?
#
loop_
_entity_poly.entity_id
_entity_poly.type
_entity_poly.pdbx_seq_one_letter_code
_entity_poly.pdbx_strand_id
1 'polypeptide(L)'
;MPMGSEHPLRRELHDELHARPSLYFDGDTDVWHVAIVGDNGSPPLPVSLPGLEDVSTTLGGNHGIGRFGDGRLKWEAHTEFLTLTFVTPAASAPGSHPPEAFQACCDRIDGKVIAAVRVLVRDEKDGLEKPNLD
;
A
#
# COMPACT_ATOMS: atom_id res chain seq x y z
N MET A 1 35.40 -21.04 11.39
CA MET A 1 35.14 -21.90 10.21
C MET A 1 33.67 -21.78 9.87
N PRO A 2 33.28 -21.56 8.61
CA PRO A 2 31.86 -21.57 8.26
C PRO A 2 31.28 -22.96 8.58
N MET A 3 30.08 -23.00 9.16
CA MET A 3 29.37 -24.25 9.38
C MET A 3 28.57 -24.61 8.12
N GLY A 4 28.99 -25.66 7.42
CA GLY A 4 28.21 -26.29 6.33
C GLY A 4 28.23 -25.57 4.98
N SER A 5 27.61 -26.22 3.99
CA SER A 5 27.39 -25.68 2.64
C SER A 5 26.12 -24.83 2.59
N GLU A 6 26.12 -23.78 1.79
CA GLU A 6 24.97 -22.92 1.55
C GLU A 6 23.80 -23.69 0.93
N HIS A 7 22.58 -23.50 1.46
CA HIS A 7 21.38 -24.12 0.90
C HIS A 7 21.04 -23.47 -0.47
N PRO A 8 20.69 -24.23 -1.53
CA PRO A 8 20.40 -23.68 -2.85
C PRO A 8 19.33 -22.57 -2.87
N LEU A 9 18.30 -22.70 -2.02
CA LEU A 9 17.21 -21.71 -1.88
C LEU A 9 17.60 -20.44 -1.09
N ARG A 10 18.80 -20.36 -0.49
CA ARG A 10 19.14 -19.22 0.37
C ARG A 10 19.05 -17.89 -0.37
N ARG A 11 19.52 -17.84 -1.62
CA ARG A 11 19.47 -16.62 -2.44
C ARG A 11 18.04 -16.26 -2.82
N GLU A 12 17.27 -17.23 -3.30
CA GLU A 12 15.88 -17.01 -3.69
C GLU A 12 15.03 -16.48 -2.53
N LEU A 13 15.11 -17.11 -1.35
CA LEU A 13 14.37 -16.65 -0.16
C LEU A 13 14.86 -15.29 0.35
N HIS A 14 16.14 -15.00 0.21
CA HIS A 14 16.70 -13.69 0.56
C HIS A 14 16.17 -12.62 -0.40
N ASP A 15 16.23 -12.88 -1.70
CA ASP A 15 15.76 -11.96 -2.73
C ASP A 15 14.25 -11.74 -2.60
N GLU A 16 13.47 -12.78 -2.27
CA GLU A 16 12.04 -12.68 -1.98
C GLU A 16 11.76 -11.72 -0.81
N LEU A 17 12.51 -11.83 0.28
CA LEU A 17 12.36 -10.95 1.44
C LEU A 17 12.65 -9.48 1.10
N HIS A 18 13.59 -9.24 0.17
CA HIS A 18 14.01 -7.90 -0.26
C HIS A 18 13.25 -7.36 -1.48
N ALA A 19 12.41 -8.16 -2.14
CA ALA A 19 11.68 -7.77 -3.35
C ALA A 19 10.47 -6.85 -3.10
N ARG A 20 10.30 -6.32 -1.88
CA ARG A 20 9.20 -5.42 -1.51
C ARG A 20 9.51 -3.99 -1.96
N PRO A 21 8.85 -3.46 -3.01
CA PRO A 21 9.17 -2.13 -3.50
C PRO A 21 8.76 -1.07 -2.47
N SER A 22 9.63 -0.10 -2.24
CA SER A 22 9.32 1.06 -1.40
C SER A 22 8.38 2.02 -2.13
N LEU A 23 7.41 2.57 -1.40
CA LEU A 23 6.54 3.63 -1.88
C LEU A 23 7.11 4.97 -1.42
N TYR A 24 7.43 5.84 -2.37
CA TYR A 24 7.98 7.17 -2.10
C TYR A 24 6.95 8.23 -2.50
N PHE A 25 6.91 9.32 -1.74
CA PHE A 25 6.09 10.50 -1.98
C PHE A 25 6.79 11.72 -1.40
N ASP A 26 6.46 12.89 -1.94
CA ASP A 26 7.07 14.16 -1.56
C ASP A 26 5.99 15.12 -1.06
N GLY A 27 6.33 15.92 -0.05
CA GLY A 27 5.45 16.94 0.51
C GLY A 27 4.18 16.38 1.18
N ASP A 28 3.20 17.27 1.35
CA ASP A 28 1.95 16.96 2.04
C ASP A 28 1.14 15.90 1.29
N THR A 29 0.82 14.83 2.00
CA THR A 29 0.28 13.61 1.42
C THR A 29 -0.72 12.94 2.36
N ASP A 30 -1.75 12.34 1.79
CA ASP A 30 -2.65 11.43 2.51
C ASP A 30 -2.36 9.99 2.10
N VAL A 31 -2.13 9.13 3.09
CA VAL A 31 -1.89 7.70 2.88
C VAL A 31 -3.06 6.92 3.44
N TRP A 32 -3.64 6.08 2.60
CA TRP A 32 -4.73 5.17 2.94
C TRP A 32 -4.21 3.74 2.86
N HIS A 33 -4.36 2.99 3.94
CA HIS A 33 -3.87 1.62 4.03
C HIS A 33 -4.98 0.70 4.49
N VAL A 34 -5.19 -0.40 3.77
CA VAL A 34 -6.14 -1.45 4.16
C VAL A 34 -5.48 -2.82 4.09
N ALA A 35 -5.89 -3.70 5.00
CA ALA A 35 -5.55 -5.12 4.98
C ALA A 35 -6.84 -5.94 4.87
N ILE A 36 -6.89 -6.88 3.92
CA ILE A 36 -8.06 -7.66 3.55
C ILE A 36 -7.73 -9.15 3.61
N VAL A 37 -8.56 -9.91 4.31
CA VAL A 37 -8.47 -11.37 4.45
C VAL A 37 -9.61 -12.03 3.70
N GLY A 38 -9.31 -13.01 2.84
CA GLY A 38 -10.30 -13.87 2.21
C GLY A 38 -10.63 -15.09 3.08
N ASP A 39 -11.60 -15.89 2.67
CA ASP A 39 -12.06 -17.05 3.46
C ASP A 39 -10.98 -18.15 3.62
N ASN A 40 -10.05 -18.26 2.66
CA ASN A 40 -8.99 -19.27 2.64
C ASN A 40 -7.58 -18.65 2.50
N GLY A 41 -7.33 -17.52 3.17
CA GLY A 41 -6.04 -16.80 3.13
C GLY A 41 -6.13 -15.49 2.35
N SER A 42 -5.03 -15.06 1.73
CA SER A 42 -5.03 -13.81 0.96
C SER A 42 -6.02 -13.91 -0.21
N PRO A 43 -6.93 -12.93 -0.37
CA PRO A 43 -7.77 -12.89 -1.55
C PRO A 43 -6.90 -12.68 -2.80
N PRO A 44 -7.33 -13.16 -3.98
CA PRO A 44 -6.62 -12.91 -5.21
C PRO A 44 -6.60 -11.42 -5.50
N LEU A 45 -5.46 -10.92 -5.97
CA LEU A 45 -5.41 -9.59 -6.57
C LEU A 45 -6.38 -9.54 -7.75
N PRO A 46 -7.23 -8.52 -7.87
CA PRO A 46 -8.01 -8.33 -9.07
C PRO A 46 -7.05 -8.19 -10.26
N VAL A 47 -7.10 -9.16 -11.18
CA VAL A 47 -6.18 -9.41 -12.31
C VAL A 47 -5.97 -8.20 -13.24
N SER A 48 -6.76 -7.15 -13.07
CA SER A 48 -6.42 -5.81 -13.50
C SER A 48 -7.18 -4.85 -12.60
N LEU A 49 -6.46 -4.09 -11.78
CA LEU A 49 -7.02 -2.89 -11.18
C LEU A 49 -7.15 -1.88 -12.32
N PRO A 50 -8.38 -1.62 -12.82
CA PRO A 50 -8.56 -0.76 -13.98
C PRO A 50 -8.13 0.65 -13.60
N GLY A 51 -7.41 1.31 -14.52
CA GLY A 51 -6.82 2.62 -14.27
C GLY A 51 -5.45 2.58 -13.61
N LEU A 52 -4.85 1.39 -13.42
CA LEU A 52 -3.41 1.31 -13.13
C LEU A 52 -2.57 1.58 -14.37
N GLU A 53 -1.68 2.54 -14.26
CA GLU A 53 -0.66 2.87 -15.25
C GLU A 53 0.74 2.75 -14.62
N ASP A 54 1.80 2.76 -15.44
CA ASP A 54 3.20 2.70 -14.98
C ASP A 54 3.48 1.60 -13.93
N VAL A 55 2.91 0.43 -14.19
CA VAL A 55 2.94 -0.70 -13.25
C VAL A 55 4.33 -1.32 -13.20
N SER A 56 4.89 -1.38 -12.00
CA SER A 56 6.07 -2.15 -11.66
C SER A 56 5.66 -3.27 -10.70
N THR A 57 6.08 -4.51 -10.98
CA THR A 57 5.75 -5.68 -10.15
C THR A 57 6.98 -6.50 -9.80
N THR A 58 6.90 -7.21 -8.69
CA THR A 58 7.87 -8.22 -8.27
C THR A 58 7.13 -9.51 -7.88
N LEU A 59 7.88 -10.61 -7.74
CA LEU A 59 7.36 -11.91 -7.28
C LEU A 59 6.12 -12.38 -8.06
N GLY A 60 6.21 -12.36 -9.39
CA GLY A 60 5.14 -12.85 -10.27
C GLY A 60 3.86 -12.01 -10.25
N GLY A 61 3.91 -10.76 -9.75
CA GLY A 61 2.75 -9.86 -9.68
C GLY A 61 2.14 -9.74 -8.28
N ASN A 62 2.60 -10.55 -7.31
CA ASN A 62 2.08 -10.52 -5.94
C ASN A 62 2.37 -9.21 -5.21
N HIS A 63 3.44 -8.53 -5.61
CA HIS A 63 3.74 -7.18 -5.12
C HIS A 63 3.86 -6.25 -6.30
N GLY A 64 3.40 -5.02 -6.14
CA GLY A 64 3.57 -4.02 -7.17
C GLY A 64 3.17 -2.63 -6.75
N ILE A 65 3.55 -1.68 -7.59
CA ILE A 65 3.20 -0.28 -7.48
C ILE A 65 2.79 0.20 -8.86
N GLY A 66 1.69 0.95 -8.95
CA GLY A 66 1.30 1.65 -10.17
C GLY A 66 0.71 3.02 -9.86
N ARG A 67 0.59 3.84 -10.91
CA ARG A 67 -0.14 5.10 -10.90
C ARG A 67 -1.63 4.79 -10.90
N PHE A 68 -2.39 5.40 -9.99
CA PHE A 68 -3.82 5.16 -9.81
C PHE A 68 -4.52 6.50 -9.59
N GLY A 69 -5.20 7.00 -10.63
CA GLY A 69 -5.76 8.36 -10.61
C GLY A 69 -4.67 9.43 -10.46
N ASP A 70 -4.81 10.27 -9.43
CA ASP A 70 -3.87 11.31 -9.03
C ASP A 70 -2.77 10.82 -8.07
N GLY A 71 -2.81 9.54 -7.69
CA GLY A 71 -1.93 8.96 -6.69
C GLY A 71 -1.15 7.74 -7.16
N ARG A 72 -0.59 7.02 -6.18
CA ARG A 72 0.15 5.77 -6.36
C ARG A 72 -0.47 4.70 -5.48
N LEU A 73 -0.77 3.55 -6.08
CA LEU A 73 -1.29 2.39 -5.38
C LEU A 73 -0.22 1.30 -5.32
N LYS A 74 0.13 0.90 -4.10
CA LYS A 74 0.94 -0.28 -3.81
C LYS A 74 0.04 -1.42 -3.36
N TRP A 75 0.34 -2.62 -3.81
CA TRP A 75 -0.28 -3.85 -3.30
C TRP A 75 0.79 -4.86 -2.89
N GLU A 76 0.47 -5.63 -1.85
CA GLU A 76 1.30 -6.74 -1.35
C GLU A 76 0.38 -7.91 -0.98
N ALA A 77 0.40 -8.96 -1.79
CA ALA A 77 -0.29 -10.21 -1.52
C ALA A 77 0.60 -11.11 -0.67
N HIS A 78 0.26 -11.26 0.60
CA HIS A 78 0.87 -12.22 1.51
C HIS A 78 0.17 -13.58 1.39
N THR A 79 0.59 -14.57 2.18
CA THR A 79 -0.12 -15.86 2.23
C THR A 79 -1.48 -15.70 2.92
N GLU A 80 -1.55 -14.87 3.95
CA GLU A 80 -2.70 -14.75 4.84
C GLU A 80 -3.66 -13.60 4.48
N PHE A 81 -3.13 -12.51 3.91
CA PHE A 81 -3.91 -11.31 3.60
C PHE A 81 -3.30 -10.52 2.44
N LEU A 82 -4.12 -9.66 1.84
CA LEU A 82 -3.71 -8.67 0.86
C LEU A 82 -3.66 -7.30 1.54
N THR A 83 -2.59 -6.53 1.32
CA THR A 83 -2.57 -5.11 1.66
C THR A 83 -2.64 -4.22 0.44
N LEU A 84 -3.35 -3.11 0.58
CA LEU A 84 -3.35 -2.01 -0.38
C LEU A 84 -2.95 -0.73 0.33
N THR A 85 -2.00 0.01 -0.26
CA THR A 85 -1.57 1.32 0.22
C THR A 85 -1.72 2.33 -0.89
N PHE A 86 -2.63 3.29 -0.72
CA PHE A 86 -2.88 4.35 -1.67
C PHE A 86 -2.38 5.69 -1.14
N VAL A 87 -1.53 6.33 -1.93
CA VAL A 87 -0.88 7.59 -1.62
C VAL A 87 -1.42 8.64 -2.57
N THR A 88 -2.01 9.71 -2.03
CA THR A 88 -2.55 10.84 -2.78
C THR A 88 -1.98 12.16 -2.28
N PRO A 89 -1.90 13.20 -3.11
CA PRO A 89 -1.65 14.55 -2.63
C PRO A 89 -2.59 14.93 -1.48
N ALA A 90 -2.12 15.73 -0.52
CA ALA A 90 -2.97 16.19 0.56
C ALA A 90 -4.16 17.00 0.05
N ALA A 91 -5.35 16.66 0.53
CA ALA A 91 -6.52 17.47 0.29
C ALA A 91 -6.50 18.71 1.21
N SER A 92 -6.92 19.87 0.67
CA SER A 92 -7.05 21.12 1.45
C SER A 92 -8.07 21.01 2.59
N ALA A 93 -9.05 20.11 2.45
CA ALA A 93 -10.00 19.75 3.50
C ALA A 93 -10.01 18.23 3.63
N PRO A 94 -9.24 17.65 4.57
CA PRO A 94 -9.14 16.20 4.70
C PRO A 94 -10.46 15.59 5.20
N GLY A 95 -11.28 15.04 4.30
CA GLY A 95 -12.48 14.27 4.67
C GLY A 95 -12.13 12.95 5.38
N SER A 96 -13.08 12.32 6.09
CA SER A 96 -12.83 11.06 6.84
C SER A 96 -12.80 9.79 5.98
N HIS A 97 -13.18 9.91 4.70
CA HIS A 97 -13.38 8.77 3.81
C HIS A 97 -12.27 8.70 2.77
N PRO A 98 -11.86 7.47 2.37
CA PRO A 98 -10.93 7.29 1.27
C PRO A 98 -11.51 7.86 -0.04
N PRO A 99 -10.65 8.20 -1.02
CA PRO A 99 -11.10 8.53 -2.37
C PRO A 99 -11.97 7.41 -2.96
N GLU A 100 -13.04 7.79 -3.66
CA GLU A 100 -14.06 6.87 -4.19
C GLU A 100 -13.45 5.76 -5.06
N ALA A 101 -12.47 6.10 -5.89
CA ALA A 101 -11.77 5.12 -6.72
C ALA A 101 -11.03 4.05 -5.89
N PHE A 102 -10.43 4.45 -4.76
CA PHE A 102 -9.76 3.53 -3.85
C PHE A 102 -10.77 2.67 -3.08
N GLN A 103 -11.90 3.26 -2.66
CA GLN A 103 -12.98 2.50 -2.03
C GLN A 103 -13.55 1.46 -2.98
N ALA A 104 -13.89 1.84 -4.21
CA ALA A 104 -14.40 0.93 -5.24
C ALA A 104 -13.38 -0.16 -5.62
N CYS A 105 -12.08 0.14 -5.55
CA CYS A 105 -11.01 -0.84 -5.69
C CYS A 105 -11.06 -1.89 -4.57
N CYS A 106 -11.19 -1.45 -3.32
CA CYS A 106 -11.29 -2.33 -2.16
C CYS A 106 -12.55 -3.20 -2.20
N ASP A 107 -13.69 -2.62 -2.57
CA ASP A 107 -15.00 -3.30 -2.61
C ASP A 107 -15.07 -4.42 -3.65
N ARG A 108 -14.13 -4.44 -4.61
CA ARG A 108 -14.01 -5.51 -5.63
C ARG A 108 -13.20 -6.71 -5.15
N ILE A 109 -12.53 -6.60 -4.01
CA ILE A 109 -11.73 -7.69 -3.45
C ILE A 109 -12.67 -8.56 -2.62
N ASP A 110 -12.74 -9.84 -2.98
CA ASP A 110 -13.57 -10.82 -2.28
C ASP A 110 -12.93 -11.20 -0.94
N GLY A 111 -13.17 -10.38 0.08
CA GLY A 111 -12.62 -10.56 1.42
C GLY A 111 -13.18 -9.56 2.43
N LYS A 112 -12.69 -9.68 3.67
CA LYS A 112 -13.09 -8.83 4.81
C LYS A 112 -11.93 -7.97 5.24
N VAL A 113 -12.20 -6.67 5.42
CA VAL A 113 -11.21 -5.72 5.93
C VAL A 113 -10.95 -6.03 7.41
N ILE A 114 -9.67 -6.27 7.74
CA ILE A 114 -9.22 -6.50 9.11
C ILE A 114 -8.51 -5.29 9.71
N ALA A 115 -8.03 -4.38 8.86
CA ALA A 115 -7.45 -3.10 9.28
C ALA A 115 -7.68 -2.04 8.19
N ALA A 116 -7.96 -0.82 8.63
CA ALA A 116 -8.02 0.37 7.78
C ALA A 116 -7.38 1.53 8.54
N VAL A 117 -6.38 2.16 7.94
CA VAL A 117 -5.59 3.23 8.54
C VAL A 117 -5.48 4.37 7.54
N ARG A 118 -5.60 5.59 8.06
CA ARG A 118 -5.23 6.80 7.34
C ARG A 118 -4.06 7.47 8.05
N VAL A 119 -3.05 7.86 7.30
CA VAL A 119 -1.94 8.67 7.77
C VAL A 119 -1.96 10.00 7.04
N LEU A 120 -1.97 11.10 7.79
CA LEU A 120 -1.80 12.45 7.27
C LEU A 120 -0.32 12.82 7.40
N VAL A 121 0.33 13.07 6.28
CA VAL A 121 1.69 13.62 6.25
C VAL A 121 1.58 15.08 5.90
N ARG A 122 2.09 15.95 6.77
CA ARG A 122 2.08 17.41 6.61
C ARG A 122 3.45 17.96 6.99
N ASP A 123 3.91 18.97 6.26
CA ASP A 123 5.07 19.76 6.65
C ASP A 123 4.76 20.48 7.98
N GLU A 124 5.75 20.58 8.87
CA GLU A 124 5.59 21.19 10.20
C GLU A 124 5.07 22.65 10.13
N LYS A 125 5.25 23.33 8.99
CA LYS A 125 4.80 24.72 8.81
C LYS A 125 3.27 24.90 8.81
N ASP A 126 2.49 23.86 8.49
CA ASP A 126 1.02 23.92 8.49
C ASP A 126 0.39 23.52 9.85
N GLY A 127 1.20 23.09 10.82
CA GLY A 127 0.74 22.55 12.12
C GLY A 127 0.64 23.54 13.28
N LEU A 128 0.86 24.85 13.07
CA LEU A 128 0.86 25.86 14.15
C LEU A 128 -0.21 26.93 13.92
N GLU A 129 -1.49 26.54 13.92
CA GLU A 129 -2.49 27.41 14.56
C GLU A 129 -2.19 27.38 16.06
N LYS A 130 -1.38 28.34 16.51
CA LYS A 130 -1.23 28.60 17.95
C LYS A 130 -2.63 28.88 18.51
N PRO A 131 -3.06 28.19 19.58
CA PRO A 131 -4.29 28.57 20.24
C PRO A 131 -4.15 30.02 20.67
N ASN A 132 -5.07 30.85 20.20
CA ASN A 132 -5.14 32.25 20.60
C ASN A 132 -5.46 32.25 22.10
N LEU A 133 -4.46 32.57 22.92
CA LEU A 133 -4.65 32.82 24.33
C LEU A 133 -4.76 34.34 24.49
N ASP A 134 -6.02 34.78 24.63
CA ASP A 134 -6.56 36.10 24.97
C ASP A 134 -6.29 37.28 24.00
#